data_AF-A0A9J6DCG6-F1
#
_entry.id   AF-A0A9J6DCG6-F1
#
_cell.length_a   1.000
_cell.length_b   1.000
_cell.length_c   1.000
_cell.angle_alpha   90.00
_cell.angle_beta   90.00
_cell.angle_gamma   90.00
#
_symmetry.space_group_name_H-M   'P 1'
#
loop_
_entity.id
_entity.type
_entity.pdbx_description
1 polymer ?
#
loop_
_entity_poly.entity_id
_entity_poly.type
_entity_poly.pdbx_seq_one_letter_code
_entity_poly.pdbx_strand_id
1 'polypeptide(L)'
;MQQGSVSKPVRFLTRKHVFPSSIKAMNVHKAVQLFSPAVTAALKLLKEQAGHTSDITFADAGPTIEFMDTVHRWFVLMDVSNCVQHIHKNMPDCKQYESASYERLVWLMSSFLEYLEDLRRDCQPKQFLTKETYHALMLTTMSNVECTKYLLDVLSFKFVLTRKFSSDPIESFFGWIRRSAGSNDQTDVRSVLSGVEKALKTGLISASKTSNVVDSSSHGSDALKVTSKQKEVQASQFPVEARKLLDDLLRSPASLLPTVDTAALAMVGGFVARVIQEKIA
;
A
#
# COMPACT_ATOMS: atom_id res chain seq x y z
N MET A 1 12.99 -17.76 -21.14
CA MET A 1 12.13 -18.39 -20.12
C MET A 1 10.64 -18.50 -20.45
N GLN A 2 10.08 -17.84 -21.48
CA GLN A 2 8.74 -18.18 -22.04
C GLN A 2 8.62 -17.79 -23.52
N GLN A 3 9.76 -17.61 -24.20
CA GLN A 3 9.75 -17.23 -25.61
C GLN A 3 9.50 -18.49 -26.44
N GLY A 4 8.41 -18.48 -27.21
CA GLY A 4 8.06 -19.56 -28.14
C GLY A 4 7.09 -20.62 -27.64
N SER A 5 6.67 -20.61 -26.36
CA SER A 5 5.72 -21.61 -25.83
C SER A 5 4.26 -21.20 -26.09
N VAL A 6 3.45 -22.14 -26.60
CA VAL A 6 2.02 -21.95 -26.91
C VAL A 6 1.19 -21.68 -25.65
N SER A 7 1.52 -22.36 -24.55
CA SER A 7 0.99 -22.08 -23.21
C SER A 7 2.09 -21.49 -22.33
N LYS A 8 1.71 -20.50 -21.51
CA LYS A 8 2.59 -19.88 -20.52
C LYS A 8 2.04 -20.24 -19.13
N PRO A 9 2.78 -21.01 -18.31
CA PRO A 9 2.30 -21.40 -16.99
C PRO A 9 2.07 -20.18 -16.08
N VAL A 10 2.85 -19.11 -16.26
CA VAL A 10 2.67 -17.85 -15.53
C VAL A 10 2.68 -16.66 -16.50
N ARG A 11 1.52 -16.10 -16.82
CA ARG A 11 1.37 -15.06 -17.86
C ARG A 11 1.89 -13.69 -17.48
N PHE A 12 1.87 -13.33 -16.20
CA PHE A 12 2.26 -11.98 -15.74
C PHE A 12 3.78 -11.80 -15.59
N LEU A 13 4.54 -12.89 -15.52
CA LEU A 13 6.00 -12.82 -15.43
C LEU A 13 6.60 -12.25 -16.71
N THR A 14 7.42 -11.23 -16.54
CA THR A 14 8.13 -10.54 -17.62
C THR A 14 9.58 -10.33 -17.23
N ARG A 15 10.44 -10.02 -18.20
CA ARG A 15 11.86 -9.70 -17.96
C ARG A 15 12.06 -8.62 -16.88
N LYS A 16 11.09 -7.71 -16.74
CA LYS A 16 11.06 -6.64 -15.72
C LYS A 16 10.98 -7.14 -14.26
N HIS A 17 10.61 -8.39 -14.02
CA HIS A 17 10.59 -8.98 -12.68
C HIS A 17 11.98 -9.44 -12.23
N VAL A 18 12.74 -10.03 -13.15
CA VAL A 18 14.09 -10.55 -12.88
C VAL A 18 15.14 -9.46 -13.03
N PHE A 19 14.94 -8.56 -13.99
CA PHE A 19 15.85 -7.44 -14.28
C PHE A 19 15.09 -6.12 -14.12
N PRO A 20 14.82 -5.69 -12.88
CA PRO A 20 14.17 -4.41 -12.64
C PRO A 20 15.12 -3.26 -13.01
N SER A 21 14.58 -2.24 -13.69
CA SER A 21 15.24 -0.93 -13.80
C SER A 21 15.11 -0.19 -12.47
N SER A 22 15.93 0.85 -12.21
CA SER A 22 15.88 1.65 -10.97
C SER A 22 14.45 2.04 -10.54
N ILE A 23 13.65 2.58 -11.47
CA ILE A 23 12.25 2.96 -11.21
C ILE A 23 11.37 1.74 -10.86
N LYS A 24 11.63 0.58 -11.48
CA LYS A 24 10.83 -0.63 -11.27
C LYS A 24 11.23 -1.39 -10.02
N ALA A 25 12.43 -1.16 -9.49
CA ALA A 25 12.88 -1.74 -8.23
C ALA A 25 12.02 -1.25 -7.05
N MET A 26 11.42 -0.04 -7.16
CA MET A 26 10.48 0.49 -6.17
C MET A 26 9.05 -0.06 -6.29
N ASN A 27 8.77 -0.91 -7.29
CA ASN A 27 7.44 -1.48 -7.50
C ASN A 27 7.28 -2.78 -6.68
N VAL A 28 6.72 -2.64 -5.48
CA VAL A 28 6.49 -3.76 -4.55
C VAL A 28 5.62 -4.85 -5.18
N HIS A 29 4.63 -4.49 -6.00
CA HIS A 29 3.74 -5.45 -6.63
C HIS A 29 4.50 -6.46 -7.52
N LYS A 30 5.54 -6.02 -8.24
CA LYS A 30 6.37 -6.94 -9.04
C LYS A 30 7.15 -7.93 -8.20
N ALA A 31 7.68 -7.48 -7.05
CA ALA A 31 8.35 -8.37 -6.12
C ALA A 31 7.36 -9.40 -5.57
N VAL A 32 6.17 -8.98 -5.12
CA VAL A 32 5.13 -9.89 -4.63
C VAL A 32 4.69 -10.89 -5.70
N GLN A 33 4.55 -10.46 -6.96
CA GLN A 33 4.25 -11.35 -8.08
C GLN A 33 5.35 -12.39 -8.32
N LEU A 34 6.63 -12.00 -8.20
CA LEU A 34 7.75 -12.91 -8.36
C LEU A 34 7.69 -14.04 -7.35
N PHE A 35 7.41 -13.74 -6.08
CA PHE A 35 7.29 -14.72 -4.99
C PHE A 35 5.93 -15.41 -4.91
N SER A 36 5.02 -15.20 -5.87
CA SER A 36 3.65 -15.70 -5.75
C SER A 36 3.54 -17.24 -5.89
N PRO A 37 2.49 -17.87 -5.32
CA PRO A 37 2.29 -19.32 -5.39
C PRO A 37 2.16 -19.84 -6.83
N ALA A 38 1.68 -19.01 -7.76
CA ALA A 38 1.62 -19.37 -9.18
C ALA A 38 3.03 -19.57 -9.77
N VAL A 39 4.02 -18.78 -9.34
CA VAL A 39 5.40 -18.92 -9.80
C VAL A 39 6.04 -20.15 -9.17
N THR A 40 5.88 -20.36 -7.87
CA THR A 40 6.47 -21.52 -7.20
C THR A 40 5.83 -22.82 -7.67
N ALA A 41 4.51 -22.85 -7.94
CA ALA A 41 3.84 -23.99 -8.56
C ALA A 41 4.37 -24.29 -9.97
N ALA A 42 4.61 -23.26 -10.79
CA ALA A 42 5.21 -23.44 -12.11
C ALA A 42 6.65 -23.98 -12.02
N LEU A 43 7.45 -23.49 -11.06
CA LEU A 43 8.80 -24.00 -10.83
C LEU A 43 8.80 -25.45 -10.33
N LYS A 44 7.84 -25.83 -9.46
CA LYS A 44 7.64 -27.22 -9.01
C LYS A 44 7.36 -28.15 -10.20
N LEU A 45 6.44 -27.75 -11.08
CA LEU A 45 6.14 -28.50 -12.31
C LEU A 45 7.38 -28.63 -13.21
N LEU A 46 8.14 -27.55 -13.40
CA LEU A 46 9.35 -27.57 -14.23
C LEU A 46 10.45 -28.44 -13.62
N LYS A 47 10.56 -28.50 -12.29
CA LYS A 47 11.48 -29.40 -11.58
C LYS A 47 11.09 -30.86 -11.76
N GLU A 48 9.80 -31.19 -11.61
CA GLU A 48 9.29 -32.56 -11.79
C GLU A 48 9.47 -33.09 -13.21
N GLN A 49 9.45 -32.19 -14.20
CA GLN A 49 9.59 -32.51 -15.61
C GLN A 49 11.03 -32.38 -16.15
N ALA A 50 11.99 -32.09 -15.27
CA ALA A 50 13.38 -31.79 -15.65
C ALA A 50 14.02 -32.98 -16.37
N GLY A 51 14.56 -32.73 -17.57
CA GLY A 51 15.13 -33.78 -18.42
C GLY A 51 14.12 -34.56 -19.28
N HIS A 52 12.83 -34.26 -19.18
CA HIS A 52 11.78 -34.78 -20.06
C HIS A 52 11.24 -33.70 -20.98
N THR A 53 10.42 -32.80 -20.43
CA THR A 53 9.76 -31.72 -21.18
C THR A 53 10.30 -30.34 -20.81
N SER A 54 11.04 -30.23 -19.71
CA SER A 54 11.77 -29.04 -19.29
C SER A 54 13.28 -29.27 -19.25
N ASP A 55 14.01 -28.17 -19.25
CA ASP A 55 15.48 -28.15 -19.16
C ASP A 55 15.96 -28.85 -17.87
N ILE A 56 17.00 -29.67 -17.99
CA ILE A 56 17.59 -30.42 -16.86
C ILE A 56 18.04 -29.51 -15.72
N THR A 57 18.38 -28.25 -16.02
CA THR A 57 18.75 -27.23 -15.03
C THR A 57 17.66 -26.95 -13.98
N PHE A 58 16.39 -27.28 -14.27
CA PHE A 58 15.31 -27.12 -13.29
C PHE A 58 15.30 -28.20 -12.20
N ALA A 59 16.07 -29.29 -12.33
CA ALA A 59 16.17 -30.33 -11.30
C ALA A 59 16.63 -29.74 -9.95
N ASP A 60 17.54 -28.76 -10.00
CA ASP A 60 18.13 -28.09 -8.83
C ASP A 60 17.30 -26.89 -8.34
N ALA A 61 16.10 -26.67 -8.86
CA ALA A 61 15.27 -25.51 -8.47
C ALA A 61 14.69 -25.61 -7.03
N GLY A 62 14.87 -26.75 -6.34
CA GLY A 62 14.30 -27.04 -5.02
C GLY A 62 14.55 -25.94 -3.97
N PRO A 63 15.81 -25.58 -3.68
CA PRO A 63 16.12 -24.54 -2.68
C PRO A 63 15.54 -23.17 -3.04
N THR A 64 15.45 -22.85 -4.34
CA THR A 64 14.84 -21.59 -4.79
C THR A 64 13.34 -21.58 -4.53
N ILE A 65 12.65 -22.70 -4.81
CA ILE A 65 11.22 -22.85 -4.54
C ILE A 65 10.93 -22.70 -3.04
N GLU A 66 11.73 -23.36 -2.20
CA GLU A 66 11.60 -23.28 -0.73
C GLU A 66 11.81 -21.86 -0.22
N PHE A 67 12.88 -21.19 -0.66
CA PHE A 67 13.12 -19.79 -0.32
C PHE A 67 11.95 -18.90 -0.72
N MET A 68 11.43 -19.08 -1.93
CA MET A 68 10.32 -18.27 -2.44
C MET A 68 9.02 -18.50 -1.65
N ASP A 69 8.69 -19.76 -1.35
CA ASP A 69 7.51 -20.11 -0.55
C ASP A 69 7.63 -19.55 0.88
N THR A 70 8.81 -19.65 1.50
CA THR A 70 9.07 -19.15 2.85
C THR A 70 8.95 -17.62 2.94
N VAL A 71 9.59 -16.89 2.01
CA VAL A 71 9.51 -15.42 1.97
C VAL A 71 8.09 -14.96 1.64
N HIS A 72 7.39 -15.66 0.74
CA HIS A 72 6.00 -15.34 0.41
C HIS A 72 5.08 -15.51 1.62
N ARG A 73 5.22 -16.63 2.34
CA ARG A 73 4.45 -16.90 3.54
C ARG A 73 4.70 -15.82 4.60
N TRP A 74 5.96 -15.47 4.87
CA TRP A 74 6.30 -14.36 5.77
C TRP A 74 5.58 -13.07 5.36
N PHE A 75 5.66 -12.69 4.08
CA PHE A 75 5.01 -11.47 3.58
C PHE A 75 3.49 -11.49 3.81
N VAL A 76 2.84 -12.61 3.52
CA VAL A 76 1.38 -12.76 3.69
C VAL A 76 0.96 -12.59 5.16
N LEU A 77 1.70 -13.19 6.09
CA LEU A 77 1.43 -13.09 7.52
C LEU A 77 1.59 -11.65 8.04
N MET A 78 2.52 -10.90 7.46
CA MET A 78 2.79 -9.50 7.81
C MET A 78 1.85 -8.51 7.09
N ASP A 79 1.08 -8.96 6.10
CA ASP A 79 0.21 -8.14 5.24
C ASP A 79 -1.29 -8.49 5.37
N VAL A 80 -1.73 -8.88 6.58
CA VAL A 80 -3.15 -9.17 6.84
C VAL A 80 -3.94 -7.86 6.87
N SER A 81 -4.78 -7.66 5.85
CA SER A 81 -5.42 -6.36 5.59
C SER A 81 -6.84 -6.20 6.15
N ASN A 82 -7.61 -7.29 6.19
CA ASN A 82 -9.01 -7.28 6.61
C ASN A 82 -9.48 -8.69 7.00
N CYS A 83 -10.67 -8.79 7.60
CA CYS A 83 -11.20 -10.05 8.14
C CYS A 83 -11.79 -11.00 7.09
N VAL A 84 -11.89 -10.59 5.82
CA VAL A 84 -12.49 -11.40 4.73
C VAL A 84 -11.46 -11.84 3.69
N GLN A 85 -10.22 -11.34 3.77
CA GLN A 85 -9.16 -11.60 2.80
C GLN A 85 -8.88 -13.09 2.65
N HIS A 86 -8.86 -13.82 3.77
CA HIS A 86 -8.64 -15.27 3.78
C HIS A 86 -9.75 -16.04 3.05
N ILE A 87 -10.99 -15.53 3.07
CA ILE A 87 -12.14 -16.12 2.37
C ILE A 87 -11.99 -15.86 0.87
N HIS A 88 -11.83 -14.59 0.47
CA HIS A 88 -11.76 -14.21 -0.95
C HIS A 88 -10.55 -14.81 -1.69
N LYS A 89 -9.40 -14.91 -1.01
CA LYS A 89 -8.18 -15.50 -1.58
C LYS A 89 -8.09 -17.02 -1.37
N ASN A 90 -9.03 -17.61 -0.63
CA ASN A 90 -8.96 -18.99 -0.15
C ASN A 90 -7.59 -19.32 0.46
N MET A 91 -7.11 -18.46 1.36
CA MET A 91 -5.77 -18.52 1.93
C MET A 91 -5.82 -18.32 3.45
N PRO A 92 -5.65 -19.38 4.27
CA PRO A 92 -5.80 -19.30 5.71
C PRO A 92 -4.75 -18.39 6.38
N ASP A 93 -3.56 -18.29 5.81
CA ASP A 93 -2.49 -17.40 6.31
C ASP A 93 -2.88 -15.92 6.27
N CYS A 94 -3.87 -15.53 5.46
CA CYS A 94 -4.41 -14.16 5.42
C CYS A 94 -5.48 -13.88 6.50
N LYS A 95 -5.74 -14.79 7.45
CA LYS A 95 -6.78 -14.58 8.47
C LYS A 95 -6.32 -13.54 9.50
N GLN A 96 -7.23 -12.71 10.01
CA GLN A 96 -6.97 -11.82 11.14
C GLN A 96 -6.48 -12.61 12.36
N TYR A 97 -5.63 -12.01 13.18
CA TYR A 97 -5.15 -12.62 14.42
C TYR A 97 -6.15 -12.37 15.53
N GLU A 98 -6.72 -13.43 16.11
CA GLU A 98 -7.77 -13.35 17.15
C GLU A 98 -7.28 -13.86 18.52
N SER A 99 -6.08 -14.43 18.55
CA SER A 99 -5.45 -14.98 19.75
C SER A 99 -3.93 -14.87 19.60
N ALA A 100 -3.21 -14.77 20.71
CA ALA A 100 -1.75 -14.78 20.70
C ALA A 100 -1.14 -16.18 20.47
N SER A 101 -1.91 -17.25 20.70
CA SER A 101 -1.45 -18.64 20.61
C SER A 101 -1.53 -19.24 19.21
N TYR A 102 -1.65 -18.41 18.17
CA TYR A 102 -1.76 -18.92 16.80
C TYR A 102 -0.44 -19.50 16.31
N GLU A 103 -0.52 -20.71 15.75
CA GLU A 103 0.55 -21.41 15.02
C GLU A 103 1.31 -20.50 14.05
N ARG A 104 0.62 -19.54 13.42
CA ARG A 104 1.20 -18.55 12.50
C ARG A 104 2.19 -17.59 13.19
N LEU A 105 1.91 -17.14 14.41
CA LEU A 105 2.83 -16.29 15.17
C LEU A 105 4.04 -17.08 15.66
N VAL A 106 3.83 -18.34 16.05
CA VAL A 106 4.91 -19.27 16.40
C VAL A 106 5.80 -19.54 15.20
N TRP A 107 5.22 -19.79 14.02
CA TRP A 107 5.97 -19.99 12.79
C TRP A 107 6.86 -18.79 12.43
N LEU A 108 6.37 -17.56 12.61
CA LEU A 108 7.16 -16.34 12.39
C LEU A 108 8.37 -16.24 13.33
N MET A 109 8.24 -16.67 14.59
CA MET A 109 9.30 -16.55 15.60
C MET A 109 10.27 -17.72 15.60
N SER A 110 9.76 -18.93 15.54
CA SER A 110 10.56 -20.14 15.64
C SER A 110 11.05 -20.56 14.26
N SER A 111 10.14 -20.82 13.32
CA SER A 111 10.53 -21.40 12.03
C SER A 111 11.20 -20.40 11.08
N PHE A 112 10.64 -19.19 10.92
CA PHE A 112 11.14 -18.24 9.94
C PHE A 112 12.47 -17.58 10.37
N LEU A 113 12.61 -17.20 11.64
CA LEU A 113 13.87 -16.62 12.13
C LEU A 113 15.00 -17.65 12.15
N GLU A 114 14.71 -18.90 12.56
CA GLU A 114 15.69 -19.98 12.51
C GLU A 114 16.13 -20.27 11.06
N TYR A 115 15.17 -20.35 10.12
CA TYR A 115 15.46 -20.46 8.70
C TYR A 115 16.39 -19.34 8.19
N LEU A 116 16.15 -18.08 8.60
CA LEU A 116 17.01 -16.96 8.21
C LEU A 116 18.41 -17.05 8.80
N GLU A 117 18.55 -17.52 10.05
CA GLU A 117 19.85 -17.72 10.71
C GLU A 117 20.64 -18.86 10.06
N ASP A 118 19.97 -19.97 9.72
CA ASP A 118 20.60 -21.07 9.00
C ASP A 118 21.02 -20.64 7.59
N LEU A 119 20.14 -19.94 6.86
CA LEU A 119 20.47 -19.38 5.55
C LEU A 119 21.66 -18.41 5.64
N ARG A 120 21.75 -17.61 6.70
CA ARG A 120 22.90 -16.71 6.94
C ARG A 120 24.20 -17.48 7.21
N ARG A 121 24.11 -18.61 7.95
CA ARG A 121 25.26 -19.45 8.28
C ARG A 121 25.82 -20.16 7.05
N ASP A 122 24.93 -20.60 6.16
CA ASP A 122 25.29 -21.41 4.99
C ASP A 122 25.68 -20.57 3.77
N CYS A 123 25.24 -19.30 3.71
CA CYS A 123 25.57 -18.39 2.61
C CYS A 123 26.91 -17.69 2.79
N GLN A 124 27.62 -17.48 1.68
CA GLN A 124 28.74 -16.54 1.65
C GLN A 124 28.23 -15.11 1.90
N PRO A 125 28.98 -14.22 2.59
CA PRO A 125 28.51 -12.87 2.92
C PRO A 125 28.05 -12.02 1.72
N LYS A 126 28.61 -12.26 0.52
CA LYS A 126 28.24 -11.55 -0.72
C LYS A 126 26.99 -12.11 -1.41
N GLN A 127 26.52 -13.29 -1.00
CA GLN A 127 25.39 -14.01 -1.58
C GLN A 127 24.15 -13.99 -0.66
N PHE A 128 24.25 -13.30 0.47
CA PHE A 128 23.17 -13.13 1.43
C PHE A 128 22.59 -11.70 1.38
N LEU A 129 21.55 -11.46 2.19
CA LEU A 129 21.00 -10.13 2.43
C LEU A 129 22.09 -9.18 2.98
N THR A 130 21.94 -7.88 2.72
CA THR A 130 22.80 -6.89 3.38
C THR A 130 22.58 -6.92 4.90
N LYS A 131 23.57 -6.47 5.66
CA LYS A 131 23.51 -6.44 7.12
C LYS A 131 22.28 -5.66 7.61
N GLU A 132 21.97 -4.55 6.95
CA GLU A 132 20.84 -3.68 7.26
C GLU A 132 19.50 -4.38 6.97
N THR A 133 19.37 -5.01 5.79
CA THR A 133 18.13 -5.73 5.43
C THR A 133 17.90 -6.93 6.32
N TYR A 134 18.96 -7.67 6.67
CA TYR A 134 18.87 -8.79 7.60
C TYR A 134 18.38 -8.35 8.98
N HIS A 135 19.03 -7.35 9.59
CA HIS A 135 18.62 -6.85 10.91
C HIS A 135 17.22 -6.26 10.91
N ALA A 136 16.86 -5.51 9.85
CA ALA A 136 15.51 -4.97 9.71
C ALA A 136 14.47 -6.09 9.62
N LEU A 137 14.74 -7.14 8.83
CA LEU A 137 13.82 -8.28 8.68
C LEU A 137 13.61 -9.02 10.00
N MET A 138 14.68 -9.28 10.75
CA MET A 138 14.62 -9.88 12.10
C MET A 138 13.81 -9.01 13.06
N LEU A 139 14.18 -7.73 13.17
CA LEU A 139 13.55 -6.79 14.10
C LEU A 139 12.06 -6.59 13.78
N THR A 140 11.71 -6.33 12.52
CA THR A 140 10.33 -6.14 12.09
C THR A 140 9.48 -7.38 12.41
N THR A 141 10.01 -8.57 12.19
CA THR A 141 9.29 -9.82 12.50
C THR A 141 9.06 -9.96 13.99
N MET A 142 10.10 -9.78 14.82
CA MET A 142 10.00 -9.84 16.28
C MET A 142 9.03 -8.79 16.84
N SER A 143 9.21 -7.54 16.44
CA SER A 143 8.38 -6.43 16.92
C SER A 143 6.91 -6.59 16.54
N ASN A 144 6.61 -7.04 15.31
CA ASN A 144 5.22 -7.24 14.90
C ASN A 144 4.55 -8.38 15.67
N VAL A 145 5.27 -9.49 15.91
CA VAL A 145 4.73 -10.61 16.69
C VAL A 145 4.47 -10.19 18.13
N GLU A 146 5.46 -9.58 18.80
CA GLU A 146 5.30 -9.16 20.19
C GLU A 146 4.25 -8.05 20.35
N CYS A 147 4.18 -7.10 19.41
CA CYS A 147 3.12 -6.10 19.39
C CYS A 147 1.73 -6.74 19.21
N THR A 148 1.61 -7.73 18.32
CA THR A 148 0.36 -8.46 18.10
C THR A 148 -0.08 -9.20 19.36
N LYS A 149 0.84 -9.91 20.03
CA LYS A 149 0.55 -10.59 21.30
C LYS A 149 0.11 -9.60 22.37
N TYR A 150 0.83 -8.50 22.54
CA TYR A 150 0.50 -7.46 23.51
C TYR A 150 -0.90 -6.87 23.28
N LEU A 151 -1.26 -6.57 22.03
CA LEU A 151 -2.58 -6.04 21.68
C LEU A 151 -3.70 -7.05 22.00
N LEU A 152 -3.48 -8.33 21.77
CA LEU A 152 -4.48 -9.38 21.98
C LEU A 152 -4.59 -9.77 23.47
N ASP A 153 -3.48 -10.07 24.13
CA ASP A 153 -3.49 -10.64 25.47
C ASP A 153 -3.57 -9.58 26.58
N VAL A 154 -2.85 -8.46 26.42
CA VAL A 154 -2.78 -7.42 27.45
C VAL A 154 -3.88 -6.38 27.25
N LEU A 155 -4.03 -5.90 26.01
CA LEU A 155 -5.02 -4.87 25.69
C LEU A 155 -6.40 -5.44 25.30
N SER A 156 -6.55 -6.77 25.23
CA SER A 156 -7.82 -7.45 24.97
C SER A 156 -8.50 -7.02 23.67
N PHE A 157 -7.73 -6.72 22.62
CA PHE A 157 -8.29 -6.44 21.30
C PHE A 157 -8.93 -7.71 20.73
N LYS A 158 -10.11 -7.57 20.10
CA LYS A 158 -10.80 -8.71 19.47
C LYS A 158 -9.99 -9.36 18.35
N PHE A 159 -9.26 -8.54 17.60
CA PHE A 159 -8.37 -9.01 16.55
C PHE A 159 -7.31 -7.96 16.20
N VAL A 160 -6.26 -8.39 15.52
CA VAL A 160 -5.17 -7.56 14.98
C VAL A 160 -5.00 -7.79 13.48
N LEU A 161 -4.74 -6.70 12.75
CA LEU A 161 -4.45 -6.68 11.32
C LEU A 161 -3.02 -6.17 11.12
N THR A 162 -2.09 -7.06 10.77
CA THR A 162 -0.65 -6.76 10.69
C THR A 162 -0.32 -5.72 9.63
N ARG A 163 -1.13 -5.58 8.58
CA ARG A 163 -0.95 -4.51 7.58
C ARG A 163 -1.02 -3.11 8.18
N LYS A 164 -1.70 -2.92 9.32
CA LYS A 164 -1.80 -1.62 9.99
C LYS A 164 -0.48 -1.15 10.62
N PHE A 165 0.54 -2.01 10.69
CA PHE A 165 1.88 -1.64 11.14
C PHE A 165 2.78 -1.11 10.00
N SER A 166 2.31 -1.12 8.76
CA SER A 166 3.08 -0.66 7.60
C SER A 166 3.01 0.86 7.38
N SER A 167 3.96 1.40 6.61
CA SER A 167 3.97 2.79 6.12
C SER A 167 3.07 3.01 4.89
N ASP A 168 2.38 1.98 4.38
CA ASP A 168 1.50 2.10 3.21
C ASP A 168 0.53 3.30 3.31
N PRO A 169 -0.16 3.55 4.45
CA PRO A 169 -1.10 4.67 4.54
C PRO A 169 -0.43 6.04 4.38
N ILE A 170 0.79 6.22 4.93
CA ILE A 170 1.51 7.49 4.80
C ILE A 170 2.09 7.67 3.40
N GLU A 171 2.54 6.60 2.75
CA GLU A 171 2.98 6.63 1.34
C GLU A 171 1.82 6.96 0.40
N SER A 172 0.64 6.40 0.65
CA SER A 172 -0.60 6.76 -0.05
C SER A 172 -0.92 8.24 0.10
N PHE A 173 -0.76 8.77 1.32
CA PHE A 173 -0.95 10.19 1.59
C PHE A 173 0.05 11.07 0.82
N PHE A 174 1.33 10.71 0.77
CA PHE A 174 2.32 11.42 -0.06
C PHE A 174 1.98 11.36 -1.56
N GLY A 175 1.48 10.23 -2.04
CA GLY A 175 0.96 10.10 -3.40
C GLY A 175 -0.24 11.00 -3.67
N TRP A 176 -1.12 11.16 -2.68
CA TRP A 176 -2.24 12.09 -2.77
C TRP A 176 -1.78 13.55 -2.80
N ILE A 177 -0.83 13.96 -1.95
CA ILE A 177 -0.27 15.32 -1.94
C ILE A 177 0.30 15.67 -3.32
N ARG A 178 1.14 14.80 -3.89
CA ARG A 178 1.71 15.03 -5.23
C ARG A 178 0.63 15.22 -6.29
N ARG A 179 -0.41 14.39 -6.26
CA ARG A 179 -1.54 14.48 -7.21
C ARG A 179 -2.41 15.71 -7.00
N SER A 180 -2.63 16.14 -5.76
CA SER A 180 -3.45 17.32 -5.47
C SER A 180 -2.81 18.62 -5.99
N ALA A 181 -1.49 18.62 -6.16
CA ALA A 181 -0.69 19.67 -6.79
C ALA A 181 -0.42 19.42 -8.30
N GLY A 182 -1.28 18.66 -9.00
CA GLY A 182 -1.12 18.43 -10.45
C GLY A 182 -0.18 17.28 -10.82
N SER A 183 0.05 16.33 -9.91
CA SER A 183 1.01 15.22 -10.07
C SER A 183 2.47 15.69 -10.21
N ASN A 184 2.83 16.74 -9.46
CA ASN A 184 4.20 17.22 -9.37
C ASN A 184 5.02 16.29 -8.46
N ASP A 185 6.05 15.64 -9.00
CA ASP A 185 6.97 14.79 -8.22
C ASP A 185 8.00 15.61 -7.43
N GLN A 186 8.19 16.89 -7.76
CA GLN A 186 9.04 17.84 -7.03
C GLN A 186 8.17 18.86 -6.28
N THR A 187 7.40 18.37 -5.31
CA THR A 187 6.59 19.23 -4.44
C THR A 187 7.49 20.08 -3.54
N ASP A 188 7.30 21.40 -3.58
CA ASP A 188 7.90 22.33 -2.62
C ASP A 188 7.10 22.36 -1.31
N VAL A 189 7.69 22.93 -0.26
CA VAL A 189 7.07 23.00 1.06
C VAL A 189 5.71 23.70 1.03
N ARG A 190 5.53 24.74 0.18
CA ARG A 190 4.26 25.45 0.06
C ARG A 190 3.17 24.56 -0.54
N SER A 191 3.49 23.79 -1.58
CA SER A 191 2.55 22.83 -2.18
C SER A 191 2.15 21.75 -1.17
N VAL A 192 3.11 21.25 -0.37
CA VAL A 192 2.82 20.27 0.69
C VAL A 192 1.87 20.87 1.73
N LEU A 193 2.15 22.07 2.24
CA LEU A 193 1.31 22.74 3.24
C LEU A 193 -0.11 22.98 2.71
N SER A 194 -0.24 23.47 1.47
CA SER A 194 -1.54 23.68 0.84
C SER A 194 -2.30 22.37 0.65
N GLY A 195 -1.61 21.29 0.26
CA GLY A 195 -2.17 19.96 0.16
C GLY A 195 -2.70 19.44 1.50
N VAL A 196 -1.91 19.56 2.57
CA VAL A 196 -2.32 19.16 3.93
C VAL A 196 -3.51 19.98 4.41
N GLU A 197 -3.48 21.30 4.24
CA GLU A 197 -4.58 22.19 4.61
C GLU A 197 -5.87 21.83 3.86
N LYS A 198 -5.76 21.53 2.55
CA LYS A 198 -6.87 21.04 1.74
C LYS A 198 -7.42 19.71 2.27
N ALA A 199 -6.55 18.77 2.65
CA ALA A 199 -6.96 17.49 3.23
C ALA A 199 -7.76 17.70 4.52
N LEU A 200 -7.28 18.58 5.40
CA LEU A 200 -7.93 18.88 6.68
C LEU A 200 -9.28 19.59 6.51
N LYS A 201 -9.38 20.53 5.56
CA LYS A 201 -10.63 21.28 5.30
C LYS A 201 -11.69 20.43 4.61
N THR A 202 -11.27 19.58 3.66
CA THR A 202 -12.21 18.82 2.83
C THR A 202 -12.49 17.42 3.37
N GLY A 203 -11.58 16.85 4.16
CA GLY A 203 -11.61 15.43 4.54
C GLY A 203 -11.46 14.47 3.35
N LEU A 204 -11.07 14.98 2.17
CA LEU A 204 -10.99 14.20 0.94
C LEU A 204 -9.56 13.74 0.69
N ILE A 205 -9.27 12.48 1.02
CA ILE A 205 -8.03 11.82 0.66
C ILE A 205 -8.38 10.58 -0.15
N SER A 206 -7.73 10.41 -1.30
CA SER A 206 -7.87 9.21 -2.12
C SER A 206 -6.51 8.65 -2.48
N ALA A 207 -6.40 7.32 -2.55
CA ALA A 207 -5.24 6.64 -3.09
C ALA A 207 -5.27 6.67 -4.63
N SER A 208 -4.16 6.36 -5.29
CA SER A 208 -4.17 6.12 -6.74
C SER A 208 -4.56 4.69 -7.02
N LYS A 209 -5.36 4.47 -8.07
CA LYS A 209 -5.69 3.12 -8.58
C LYS A 209 -4.44 2.32 -8.97
N THR A 210 -3.34 3.00 -9.28
CA THR A 210 -2.05 2.41 -9.66
C THR A 210 -1.01 2.44 -8.53
N SER A 211 -1.39 2.87 -7.33
CA SER A 211 -0.50 2.88 -6.16
C SER A 211 -0.17 1.45 -5.71
N ASN A 212 0.93 1.28 -4.99
CA ASN A 212 1.24 0.03 -4.28
C ASN A 212 0.24 -0.27 -3.15
N VAL A 213 -0.56 0.73 -2.76
CA VAL A 213 -1.55 0.64 -1.68
C VAL A 213 -2.92 0.30 -2.26
N VAL A 214 -3.56 -0.75 -1.73
CA VAL A 214 -4.88 -1.20 -2.18
C VAL A 214 -5.94 -0.14 -1.88
N ASP A 215 -6.64 0.30 -2.92
CA ASP A 215 -7.72 1.28 -2.86
C ASP A 215 -8.99 0.61 -2.33
N SER A 216 -9.19 0.60 -1.01
CA SER A 216 -10.52 0.43 -0.45
C SER A 216 -11.27 1.75 -0.61
N SER A 217 -11.88 1.92 -1.79
CA SER A 217 -12.92 2.90 -2.13
C SER A 217 -12.90 4.16 -1.27
N SER A 218 -12.25 5.23 -1.76
CA SER A 218 -12.49 6.62 -1.35
C SER A 218 -12.93 6.76 0.12
N HIS A 219 -12.04 6.47 1.07
CA HIS A 219 -12.34 6.76 2.46
C HIS A 219 -12.57 8.26 2.60
N GLY A 220 -13.84 8.68 2.59
CA GLY A 220 -14.26 9.85 3.33
C GLY A 220 -13.96 9.53 4.78
N SER A 221 -12.74 9.82 5.22
CA SER A 221 -12.34 9.57 6.58
C SER A 221 -13.10 10.57 7.44
N ASP A 222 -14.21 10.14 8.04
CA ASP A 222 -14.89 10.91 9.09
C ASP A 222 -13.93 11.27 10.23
N ALA A 223 -12.82 10.52 10.39
CA ALA A 223 -11.74 10.79 11.34
C ALA A 223 -10.92 12.07 11.06
N LEU A 224 -10.92 12.60 9.83
CA LEU A 224 -10.24 13.86 9.47
C LEU A 224 -11.20 15.02 9.26
N LYS A 225 -12.51 14.81 9.39
CA LYS A 225 -13.43 15.93 9.55
C LYS A 225 -13.11 16.53 10.90
N VAL A 226 -12.38 17.65 10.90
CA VAL A 226 -12.47 18.61 11.99
C VAL A 226 -13.95 18.97 12.03
N THR A 227 -14.69 18.36 12.95
CA THR A 227 -15.95 18.88 13.43
C THR A 227 -15.59 20.21 14.06
N SER A 228 -15.49 21.26 13.23
CA SER A 228 -15.78 22.61 13.68
C SER A 228 -17.11 22.46 14.39
N LYS A 229 -17.09 22.59 15.73
CA LYS A 229 -18.28 22.50 16.57
C LYS A 229 -19.38 23.20 15.81
N GLN A 230 -20.47 22.49 15.52
CA GLN A 230 -21.67 23.09 14.99
C GLN A 230 -22.10 24.13 16.02
N LYS A 231 -21.60 25.36 15.90
CA LYS A 231 -22.28 26.52 16.42
C LYS A 231 -23.59 26.53 15.68
N GLU A 232 -24.68 26.55 16.44
CA GLU A 232 -26.04 26.71 15.94
C GLU A 232 -26.02 27.63 14.73
N VAL A 233 -26.59 27.14 13.63
CA VAL A 233 -26.73 27.89 12.39
C VAL A 233 -27.70 29.03 12.66
N GLN A 234 -27.19 30.14 13.19
CA GLN A 234 -27.73 31.43 12.80
C GLN A 234 -27.44 31.58 11.32
N ALA A 235 -28.47 31.89 10.53
CA ALA A 235 -28.35 32.17 9.11
C ALA A 235 -27.35 33.32 8.93
N SER A 236 -26.07 32.98 8.76
CA SER A 236 -25.05 33.94 8.42
C SER A 236 -25.29 34.33 6.97
N GLN A 237 -25.76 35.56 6.79
CA GLN A 237 -25.88 36.15 5.47
C GLN A 237 -24.50 36.10 4.81
N PHE A 238 -24.47 35.64 3.56
CA PHE A 238 -23.24 35.57 2.78
C PHE A 238 -22.59 36.97 2.76
N PRO A 239 -21.32 37.12 3.20
CA PRO A 239 -20.69 38.42 3.34
C PRO A 239 -20.77 39.22 2.04
N VAL A 240 -21.22 40.47 2.13
CA VAL A 240 -21.45 41.33 0.96
C VAL A 240 -20.17 41.51 0.13
N GLU A 241 -19.01 41.55 0.80
CA GLU A 241 -17.69 41.62 0.15
C GLU A 241 -17.35 40.35 -0.64
N ALA A 242 -17.65 39.17 -0.10
CA ALA A 242 -17.45 37.90 -0.79
C ALA A 242 -18.37 37.77 -2.01
N ARG A 243 -19.60 38.33 -1.93
CA ARG A 243 -20.54 38.37 -3.06
C ARG A 243 -20.05 39.24 -4.20
N LYS A 244 -19.51 40.43 -3.87
CA LYS A 244 -18.90 41.33 -4.86
C LYS A 244 -17.74 40.67 -5.59
N LEU A 245 -16.82 40.04 -4.85
CA LEU A 245 -15.69 39.32 -5.43
C LEU A 245 -16.12 38.17 -6.35
N LEU A 246 -17.19 37.46 -5.99
CA LEU A 246 -17.75 36.38 -6.82
C LEU A 246 -18.40 36.91 -8.09
N ASP A 247 -19.15 38.01 -7.99
CA ASP A 247 -19.76 38.68 -9.14
C ASP A 247 -18.70 39.26 -10.08
N ASP A 248 -17.59 39.78 -9.55
CA ASP A 248 -16.44 40.27 -10.33
C ASP A 248 -15.73 39.13 -11.06
N LEU A 249 -15.58 37.96 -10.42
CA LEU A 249 -15.02 36.75 -11.03
C LEU A 249 -15.89 36.21 -12.18
N LEU A 250 -17.22 36.29 -12.05
CA LEU A 250 -18.16 35.85 -13.08
C LEU A 250 -18.20 36.80 -14.29
N ARG A 251 -17.86 38.08 -14.11
CA ARG A 251 -17.90 39.11 -15.16
C ARG A 251 -16.59 39.26 -15.94
N SER A 252 -15.48 38.71 -15.46
CA SER A 252 -14.17 38.92 -16.06
C SER A 252 -13.70 37.71 -16.88
N PRO A 253 -13.65 37.79 -18.22
CA PRO A 253 -12.88 36.84 -19.02
C PRO A 253 -11.39 37.12 -18.76
N ALA A 254 -10.74 36.26 -17.97
CA ALA A 254 -9.47 36.52 -17.30
C ALA A 254 -8.34 37.02 -18.23
N SER A 255 -7.70 38.12 -17.82
CA SER A 255 -6.30 38.45 -18.18
C SER A 255 -5.39 38.64 -16.98
N LEU A 256 -5.88 38.49 -15.74
CA LEU A 256 -5.05 38.58 -14.53
C LEU A 256 -4.69 37.18 -14.00
N LEU A 257 -3.41 37.03 -13.65
CA LEU A 257 -2.92 35.88 -12.90
C LEU A 257 -3.67 35.80 -11.55
N PRO A 258 -4.15 34.60 -11.17
CA PRO A 258 -4.95 34.44 -9.96
C PRO A 258 -4.11 34.79 -8.72
N THR A 259 -4.60 35.76 -7.94
CA THR A 259 -4.10 36.02 -6.59
C THR A 259 -4.49 34.87 -5.66
N VAL A 260 -3.78 34.72 -4.53
CA VAL A 260 -4.07 33.65 -3.55
C VAL A 260 -5.53 33.69 -3.09
N ASP A 261 -6.09 34.88 -2.91
CA ASP A 261 -7.46 35.08 -2.46
C ASP A 261 -8.49 34.65 -3.51
N THR A 262 -8.25 34.98 -4.78
CA THR A 262 -9.14 34.58 -5.89
C THR A 262 -9.09 33.08 -6.14
N ALA A 263 -7.90 32.47 -6.03
CA ALA A 263 -7.73 31.02 -6.13
C ALA A 263 -8.42 30.28 -4.98
N ALA A 264 -8.32 30.79 -3.75
CA ALA A 264 -9.01 30.24 -2.58
C ALA A 264 -10.53 30.36 -2.73
N LEU A 265 -11.04 31.51 -3.17
CA LEU A 265 -12.47 31.74 -3.39
C LEU A 265 -13.04 30.81 -4.48
N ALA A 266 -12.32 30.67 -5.60
CA ALA A 266 -12.71 29.77 -6.69
C ALA A 266 -12.73 28.30 -6.26
N MET A 267 -11.74 27.87 -5.45
CA MET A 267 -11.69 26.50 -4.93
C MET A 267 -12.86 26.20 -3.99
N VAL A 268 -13.15 27.11 -3.06
CA VAL A 268 -14.27 26.95 -2.11
C VAL A 268 -15.61 27.02 -2.84
N GLY A 269 -15.78 27.99 -3.75
CA GLY A 269 -16.98 28.13 -4.57
C GLY A 269 -17.26 26.90 -5.45
N GLY A 270 -16.21 26.37 -6.10
CA GLY A 270 -16.30 25.13 -6.89
C GLY A 270 -16.66 23.91 -6.05
N PHE A 271 -16.12 23.79 -4.84
CA PHE A 271 -16.49 22.71 -3.91
C PHE A 271 -17.96 22.80 -3.48
N VAL A 272 -18.43 24.00 -3.11
CA VAL A 272 -19.83 24.22 -2.73
C VAL A 272 -20.77 23.90 -3.89
N ALA A 273 -20.45 24.37 -5.10
CA ALA A 273 -21.25 24.10 -6.30
C ALA A 273 -21.34 22.58 -6.58
N ARG A 274 -20.23 21.87 -6.48
CA ARG A 274 -20.18 20.41 -6.64
C ARG A 274 -21.03 19.69 -5.58
N VAL A 275 -20.90 20.07 -4.29
CA VAL A 275 -21.67 19.44 -3.19
C VAL A 275 -23.17 19.67 -3.36
N ILE A 276 -23.57 20.85 -3.83
CA ILE A 276 -24.98 21.16 -4.15
C ILE A 276 -25.45 20.27 -5.31
N GLN A 277 -24.65 20.15 -6.36
CA GLN A 277 -24.98 19.33 -7.52
C GLN A 277 -25.10 17.83 -7.17
N GLU A 278 -24.22 17.31 -6.32
CA GLU A 278 -24.23 15.91 -5.85
C GLU A 278 -25.39 15.61 -4.87
N LYS A 279 -26.01 16.62 -4.24
CA LYS A 279 -27.14 16.44 -3.30
C LYS A 279 -28.51 16.71 -3.91
N ILE A 280 -28.56 17.44 -5.03
CA ILE A 280 -29.80 17.74 -5.76
C ILE A 280 -30.09 16.68 -6.84
N ALA A 281 -29.08 15.90 -7.25
CA ALA A 281 -29.22 14.69 -8.08
C ALA A 281 -29.43 13.44 -7.21
#